data_AF-F8QV94-F1
#
_entry.id   AF-F8QV94-F1
#
_cell.length_a   1.000
_cell.length_b   1.000
_cell.length_c   1.000
_cell.angle_alpha   90.00
_cell.angle_beta   90.00
_cell.angle_gamma   90.00
#
_symmetry.space_group_name_H-M   'P 1'
#
loop_
_entity.id
_entity.type
_entity.pdbx_description
1 polymer ?
#
loop_
_entity_poly.entity_id
_entity_poly.type
_entity_poly.pdbx_seq_one_letter_code
_entity_poly.pdbx_strand_id
1 'polypeptide(L)'
;MRAAMARLGGDPQRINPLSPVDLVIDHSVMVDKFASSSAFEQNVDIEMERNGERYAFLRWGQDAFHNFSVVPPGTGICHQVNLEYLGRTVWT
;
A
#
# COMPACT_ATOMS: atom_id res chain seq x y z
N MET A 1 9.34 -8.61 -13.27
CA MET A 1 9.09 -10.06 -13.45
C MET A 1 8.11 -10.37 -14.58
N ARG A 2 6.87 -9.82 -14.58
CA ARG A 2 5.88 -10.02 -15.66
C ARG A 2 6.43 -9.76 -17.08
N ALA A 3 7.10 -8.63 -17.27
CA ALA A 3 7.73 -8.31 -18.56
C ALA A 3 8.82 -9.31 -18.98
N ALA A 4 9.57 -9.88 -18.05
CA ALA A 4 10.58 -10.90 -18.35
C ALA A 4 9.92 -12.24 -18.73
N MET A 5 8.86 -12.64 -18.03
CA MET A 5 8.08 -13.83 -18.37
C MET A 5 7.50 -13.74 -19.79
N ALA A 6 6.96 -12.58 -20.16
CA ALA A 6 6.48 -12.32 -21.52
C ALA A 6 7.60 -12.47 -22.58
N ARG A 7 8.78 -11.89 -22.32
CA ARG A 7 9.94 -11.99 -23.24
C ARG A 7 10.41 -13.43 -23.44
N LEU A 8 10.23 -14.29 -22.45
CA LEU A 8 10.57 -15.71 -22.51
C LEU A 8 9.43 -16.58 -23.08
N GLY A 9 8.34 -15.98 -23.56
CA GLY A 9 7.19 -16.69 -24.14
C GLY A 9 6.27 -17.36 -23.10
N GLY A 10 6.44 -17.07 -21.82
CA GLY A 10 5.57 -17.56 -20.75
C GLY A 10 4.40 -16.63 -20.47
N ASP A 11 3.39 -17.14 -19.79
CA ASP A 11 2.23 -16.35 -19.34
C ASP A 11 2.60 -15.41 -18.16
N PRO A 12 2.57 -14.07 -18.35
CA PRO A 12 2.89 -13.11 -17.31
C PRO A 12 1.92 -13.16 -16.12
N GLN A 13 0.68 -13.61 -16.31
CA GLN A 13 -0.31 -13.66 -15.24
C GLN A 13 0.07 -14.66 -14.13
N ARG A 14 0.93 -15.64 -14.45
CA ARG A 14 1.53 -16.54 -13.46
C ARG A 14 2.41 -15.83 -12.44
N ILE A 15 2.89 -14.61 -12.75
CA ILE A 15 3.56 -13.76 -11.77
C ILE A 15 2.48 -13.03 -10.98
N ASN A 16 2.05 -13.66 -9.89
CA ASN A 16 1.07 -13.14 -8.97
C ASN A 16 1.36 -13.62 -7.54
N PRO A 17 1.03 -12.85 -6.49
CA PRO A 17 1.02 -13.37 -5.12
C PRO A 17 0.18 -14.65 -5.00
N LEU A 18 0.75 -15.68 -4.37
CA LEU A 18 0.03 -16.94 -4.11
C LEU A 18 -0.79 -16.89 -2.80
N SER A 19 -0.33 -16.08 -1.85
CA SER A 19 -1.02 -15.80 -0.59
C SER A 19 -1.61 -14.39 -0.61
N PRO A 20 -2.63 -14.09 0.22
CA PRO A 20 -3.08 -12.74 0.48
C PRO A 20 -1.92 -11.86 0.97
N VAL A 21 -1.84 -10.65 0.42
CA VAL A 21 -0.86 -9.64 0.78
C VAL A 21 -1.59 -8.32 0.98
N ASP A 22 -1.53 -7.80 2.21
CA ASP A 22 -2.02 -6.48 2.57
C ASP A 22 -0.82 -5.54 2.74
N LEU A 23 -0.74 -4.50 1.91
CA LEU A 23 0.26 -3.45 2.03
C LEU A 23 -0.32 -2.24 2.76
N VAL A 24 0.30 -1.85 3.86
CA VAL A 24 -0.08 -0.66 4.63
C VAL A 24 0.84 0.51 4.28
N ILE A 25 0.27 1.65 3.92
CA ILE A 25 1.03 2.88 3.67
C ILE A 25 1.11 3.70 4.97
N ASP A 26 2.24 3.61 5.66
CA ASP A 26 2.47 4.24 6.97
C ASP A 26 3.85 4.93 7.10
N HIS A 27 4.81 4.62 6.23
CA HIS A 27 6.19 5.17 6.25
C HIS A 27 6.40 6.38 5.33
N SER A 28 5.35 7.14 5.09
CA SER A 28 5.31 8.18 4.04
C SER A 28 5.00 9.56 4.57
N VAL A 29 4.20 9.64 5.63
CA VAL A 29 3.89 10.89 6.33
C VAL A 29 5.11 11.37 7.12
N MET A 30 5.32 12.68 7.14
CA MET A 30 6.36 13.34 7.92
C MET A 30 5.74 14.45 8.77
N VAL A 31 6.42 14.84 9.85
CA VAL A 31 5.97 15.93 10.72
C VAL A 31 6.54 17.25 10.20
N ASP A 32 5.93 17.81 9.14
CA ASP A 32 6.30 19.12 8.59
C ASP A 32 5.67 20.27 9.39
N LYS A 33 4.48 20.05 9.94
CA LYS A 33 3.72 20.95 10.81
C LYS A 33 3.40 20.27 12.13
N PHE A 34 3.41 21.03 13.22
CA PHE A 34 3.12 20.54 14.58
C PHE A 34 2.45 21.64 15.42
N ALA A 35 1.88 21.24 16.57
CA ALA A 35 1.27 22.15 17.57
C ALA A 35 0.14 23.08 17.03
N SER A 36 -0.58 22.65 15.99
CA SER A 36 -1.77 23.30 15.47
C SER A 36 -2.87 22.27 15.23
N SER A 37 -4.13 22.66 15.38
CA SER A 37 -5.28 21.83 15.02
C SER A 37 -5.29 21.46 13.53
N SER A 38 -4.67 22.28 12.67
CA SER A 38 -4.54 22.03 11.23
C SER A 38 -3.34 21.15 10.85
N ALA A 39 -2.47 20.79 11.80
CA ALA A 39 -1.18 20.17 11.49
C ALA A 39 -1.34 18.80 10.82
N PHE A 40 -2.33 18.01 11.24
CA PHE A 40 -2.57 16.68 10.67
C PHE A 40 -2.95 16.77 9.18
N GLU A 41 -3.98 17.57 8.86
CA GLU A 41 -4.44 17.77 7.49
C GLU A 41 -3.31 18.28 6.59
N GLN A 42 -2.57 19.29 7.05
CA GLN A 42 -1.44 19.84 6.30
C GLN A 42 -0.32 18.83 6.04
N ASN A 43 0.00 17.98 7.01
CA ASN A 43 1.03 16.94 6.83
C ASN A 43 0.57 15.86 5.84
N VAL A 44 -0.71 15.49 5.86
CA VAL A 44 -1.30 14.54 4.90
C VAL A 44 -1.31 15.14 3.49
N ASP A 45 -1.65 16.42 3.33
CA ASP A 45 -1.62 17.09 2.03
C ASP A 45 -0.20 17.13 1.43
N ILE A 46 0.79 17.49 2.26
CA ILE A 46 2.21 17.50 1.87
C ILE A 46 2.68 16.09 1.51
N GLU A 47 2.27 15.08 2.27
CA GLU A 47 2.55 13.67 1.97
C GLU A 47 1.99 13.26 0.60
N MET A 48 0.75 13.63 0.30
CA MET A 48 0.10 13.31 -0.98
C MET A 48 0.80 13.99 -2.16
N GLU A 49 1.21 15.25 -1.99
CA GLU A 49 1.99 15.98 -3.00
C GLU A 49 3.34 15.30 -3.28
N ARG A 50 4.07 14.94 -2.22
CA ARG A 50 5.41 14.34 -2.33
C ARG A 50 5.41 12.92 -2.91
N ASN A 51 4.32 12.17 -2.72
CA ASN A 51 4.30 10.73 -2.96
C ASN A 51 3.28 10.28 -4.02
N GLY A 52 2.72 11.22 -4.79
CA GLY A 52 1.67 10.95 -5.77
C GLY A 52 2.00 9.81 -6.75
N GLU A 53 3.22 9.78 -7.32
CA GLU A 53 3.64 8.71 -8.24
C GLU A 53 3.68 7.34 -7.55
N ARG A 54 4.21 7.28 -6.32
CA ARG A 54 4.27 6.04 -5.53
C ARG A 54 2.86 5.54 -5.22
N TYR A 55 1.92 6.42 -4.88
CA TYR A 55 0.54 6.03 -4.63
C TYR A 55 -0.19 5.59 -5.89
N ALA A 56 0.06 6.23 -7.03
CA ALA A 56 -0.44 5.78 -8.31
C ALA A 56 0.10 4.38 -8.67
N PHE A 57 1.39 4.13 -8.44
CA PHE A 57 2.00 2.83 -8.66
C PHE A 57 1.42 1.73 -7.76
N LEU A 58 1.22 2.02 -6.47
CA LEU A 58 0.61 1.07 -5.54
C LEU A 58 -0.87 0.79 -5.89
N ARG A 59 -1.61 1.83 -6.29
CA ARG A 59 -2.99 1.68 -6.78
C ARG A 59 -3.06 0.82 -8.04
N TRP A 60 -2.19 1.08 -9.01
CA TRP A 60 -2.04 0.20 -10.17
C TRP A 60 -1.73 -1.24 -9.75
N GLY A 61 -0.86 -1.44 -8.77
CA GLY A 61 -0.53 -2.76 -8.23
C GLY A 61 -1.75 -3.50 -7.69
N GLN A 62 -2.63 -2.80 -6.97
CA GLN A 62 -3.89 -3.34 -6.45
C GLN A 62 -4.80 -3.86 -7.56
N ASP A 63 -4.88 -3.14 -8.69
CA ASP A 63 -5.71 -3.57 -9.82
C ASP A 63 -5.01 -4.65 -10.68
N ALA A 64 -3.67 -4.64 -10.70
CA ALA A 64 -2.87 -5.50 -11.56
C ALA A 64 -2.63 -6.91 -10.97
N PHE A 65 -2.68 -7.08 -9.66
CA PHE A 65 -2.38 -8.34 -8.97
C PHE A 65 -3.59 -8.85 -8.18
N HIS A 66 -3.89 -10.13 -8.31
CA HIS A 66 -4.86 -10.80 -7.44
C HIS A 66 -4.24 -11.01 -6.05
N ASN A 67 -5.10 -11.11 -5.03
CA ASN A 67 -4.70 -11.31 -3.63
C ASN A 67 -3.82 -10.17 -3.06
N PHE A 68 -3.86 -8.99 -3.66
CA PHE A 68 -3.10 -7.82 -3.20
C PHE A 68 -4.06 -6.67 -2.88
N SER A 69 -3.97 -6.15 -1.66
CA SER A 69 -4.76 -5.03 -1.15
C SER A 69 -3.83 -3.96 -0.59
N VAL A 70 -4.27 -2.71 -0.67
CA VAL A 70 -3.54 -1.54 -0.16
C VAL A 70 -4.41 -0.80 0.85
N VAL A 71 -3.91 -0.67 2.08
CA VAL A 71 -4.49 0.21 3.11
C VAL A 71 -3.94 1.62 2.89
N PRO A 72 -4.81 2.63 2.71
CA PRO A 72 -4.40 3.98 2.31
C PRO A 72 -3.67 4.74 3.44
N PRO A 73 -2.95 5.82 3.10
CA PRO A 73 -2.30 6.68 4.08
C PRO A 73 -3.27 7.24 5.12
N GLY A 74 -2.77 7.54 6.32
CA GLY A 74 -3.57 8.12 7.41
C GLY A 74 -4.52 7.14 8.12
N THR A 75 -4.54 5.86 7.74
CA THR A 75 -5.38 4.83 8.38
C THR A 75 -4.77 4.31 9.70
N GLY A 76 -3.44 4.31 9.81
CA GLY A 76 -2.72 3.79 10.98
C GLY A 76 -1.35 3.23 10.59
N ILE A 77 -0.65 2.63 11.55
CA ILE A 77 0.64 1.95 11.31
C ILE A 77 0.44 0.45 11.07
N CYS A 78 1.32 -0.15 10.27
CA CYS A 78 1.22 -1.53 9.77
C CYS A 78 0.87 -2.54 10.88
N HIS A 79 1.61 -2.52 11.99
CA HIS A 79 1.41 -3.48 13.07
C HIS A 79 0.11 -3.27 13.84
N GLN A 80 -0.32 -2.02 14.02
CA GLN A 80 -1.59 -1.72 14.69
C GLN A 80 -2.77 -2.17 13.83
N VAL A 81 -2.78 -1.79 12.55
CA VAL A 81 -3.80 -2.22 11.59
C VAL A 81 -3.84 -3.74 11.47
N ASN A 82 -2.68 -4.40 11.50
CA ASN A 82 -2.63 -5.86 11.49
C ASN A 82 -3.29 -6.48 12.72
N LEU A 83 -2.99 -5.99 13.93
CA LEU A 83 -3.55 -6.54 15.16
C LEU A 83 -5.04 -6.25 15.33
N GLU A 84 -5.50 -5.07 14.89
CA GLU A 84 -6.86 -4.59 15.13
C GLU A 84 -7.84 -4.97 14.01
N TYR A 85 -7.36 -5.25 12.79
CA TYR A 85 -8.23 -5.44 11.62
C TYR A 85 -7.83 -6.60 10.69
N LEU A 86 -6.58 -6.65 10.20
CA LEU A 86 -6.19 -7.61 9.15
C LEU A 86 -5.93 -9.03 9.69
N GLY A 87 -5.52 -9.14 10.94
CA GLY A 87 -5.05 -10.38 11.55
C GLY A 87 -6.13 -11.46 11.57
N ARG A 88 -5.93 -12.50 10.77
CA ARG A 88 -6.72 -13.74 10.83
C ARG A 88 -5.96 -14.77 11.64
N THR A 89 -6.38 -14.95 12.89
CA THR A 89 -5.77 -15.93 13.81
C THR A 89 -5.94 -17.37 13.31
N VAL A 90 -7.07 -17.67 12.66
CA VAL A 90 -7.38 -18.97 12.06
C VAL A 90 -7.94 -18.75 10.66
N TRP A 91 -7.49 -19.55 9.70
CA TRP A 91 -7.93 -19.53 8.32
C TRP A 91 -8.92 -20.67 8.07
N THR A 92 -9.99 -20.41 7.32
CA THR A 92 -11.05 -21.37 6.95
C THR A 92 -11.23 -21.43 5.45
#